data_AF-A0A477TQA7-F1
#
_entry.id   AF-A0A477TQA7-F1
#
_cell.length_a   1.000
_cell.length_b   1.000
_cell.length_c   1.000
_cell.angle_alpha   90.00
_cell.angle_beta   90.00
_cell.angle_gamma   90.00
#
_symmetry.space_group_name_H-M   'P 1'
#
loop_
_entity.id
_entity.type
_entity.pdbx_description
1 polymer ?
#
loop_
_entity_poly.entity_id
_entity_poly.type
_entity_poly.pdbx_seq_one_letter_code
_entity_poly.pdbx_strand_id
1 'polypeptide(L)'
;DLNFKDFWEQNGFGMMLPIEQEKLLAWADDFSGNREIVFKALEVTSEQGANKRNYAYVNKILRNWEERGFKTVADVNAAEEERRKQNEQKYNKPAYGKYNKNQKQEVLPDWFDKEQEQQVSTSESSGDLEKKVAEIKAKLAERNEVQT
;
A
#
# COMPACT_ATOMS: atom_id res chain seq x y z
N ASP A 1 35.80 -19.53 -14.70
CA ASP A 1 35.36 -18.55 -15.71
C ASP A 1 33.98 -18.03 -15.41
N LEU A 2 33.79 -16.73 -15.57
CA LEU A 2 32.51 -16.04 -15.42
C LEU A 2 31.64 -16.36 -16.65
N ASN A 3 31.00 -17.53 -16.64
CA ASN A 3 30.10 -17.99 -17.70
C ASN A 3 28.63 -17.71 -17.35
N PHE A 4 27.99 -16.80 -18.09
CA PHE A 4 26.59 -16.42 -17.85
C PHE A 4 25.62 -17.60 -17.98
N LYS A 5 25.90 -18.53 -18.89
CA LYS A 5 25.06 -19.70 -19.14
C LYS A 5 25.02 -20.63 -17.93
N ASP A 6 26.18 -20.93 -17.36
CA ASP A 6 26.29 -21.83 -16.21
C ASP A 6 25.56 -21.25 -15.00
N PHE A 7 25.73 -19.95 -14.73
CA PHE A 7 25.02 -19.28 -13.64
C PHE A 7 23.50 -19.28 -13.85
N TRP A 8 23.04 -18.99 -15.07
CA TRP A 8 21.63 -18.96 -15.41
C TRP A 8 20.94 -20.31 -15.15
N GLU A 9 21.55 -21.38 -15.64
CA GLU A 9 21.03 -22.74 -15.51
C GLU A 9 21.06 -23.22 -14.05
N GLN A 10 22.10 -22.85 -13.28
CA GLN A 10 22.21 -23.20 -11.85
C GLN A 10 21.19 -22.48 -10.96
N ASN A 11 20.86 -21.22 -11.25
CA ASN A 11 19.99 -20.40 -10.40
C ASN A 11 18.49 -20.55 -10.70
N GLY A 12 18.13 -21.52 -11.55
CA GLY A 12 16.74 -21.83 -11.85
C GLY A 12 16.05 -20.78 -12.73
N PHE A 13 16.80 -20.12 -13.61
CA PHE A 13 16.25 -19.31 -14.70
C PHE A 13 15.74 -20.18 -15.87
N GLY A 14 16.08 -21.48 -15.87
CA GLY A 14 15.74 -22.43 -16.94
C GLY A 14 16.88 -22.58 -17.92
N MET A 15 16.59 -23.05 -19.14
CA MET A 15 17.58 -23.08 -20.21
C MET A 15 17.81 -21.66 -20.72
N MET A 16 19.08 -21.26 -20.82
CA MET A 16 19.44 -19.98 -21.43
C MET A 16 19.18 -20.04 -22.93
N LEU A 17 18.44 -19.07 -23.46
CA LEU A 17 18.31 -18.92 -24.90
C LEU A 17 19.58 -18.25 -25.47
N PRO A 18 20.06 -18.63 -26.67
CA PRO A 18 21.24 -18.00 -27.28
C PRO A 18 21.11 -16.46 -27.40
N ILE A 19 19.91 -15.98 -27.71
CA ILE A 19 19.61 -14.55 -27.80
C ILE A 19 19.77 -13.84 -26.44
N GLU A 20 19.47 -14.50 -25.33
CA GLU A 20 19.66 -13.93 -24.00
C GLU A 20 21.15 -13.84 -23.65
N GLN A 21 21.93 -14.85 -24.03
CA GLN A 21 23.37 -14.85 -23.87
C GLN A 21 24.03 -13.68 -24.63
N GLU A 22 23.68 -13.51 -25.90
CA GLU A 22 24.18 -12.41 -26.74
C GLU A 22 23.86 -11.04 -26.12
N LYS A 23 22.64 -10.87 -25.61
CA LYS A 23 22.24 -9.62 -24.96
C LYS A 23 23.00 -9.35 -23.67
N LEU A 24 23.27 -10.36 -22.86
CA LEU A 24 24.09 -10.21 -21.65
C LEU A 24 25.55 -9.88 -21.98
N LEU A 25 26.08 -10.45 -23.08
CA LEU A 25 27.41 -10.10 -23.59
C LEU A 25 27.45 -8.66 -24.10
N ALA A 26 26.43 -8.21 -24.85
CA ALA A 26 26.34 -6.82 -25.29
C ALA A 26 26.33 -5.83 -24.11
N TRP A 27 25.59 -6.13 -23.04
CA TRP A 27 25.64 -5.33 -21.82
C TRP A 27 27.03 -5.32 -21.18
N ALA A 28 27.74 -6.44 -21.18
CA ALA A 28 29.11 -6.47 -20.66
C ALA A 28 30.02 -5.53 -21.45
N ASP A 29 29.86 -5.44 -22.78
CA ASP A 29 30.59 -4.50 -23.62
C ASP A 29 30.23 -3.04 -23.30
N ASP A 30 28.94 -2.73 -23.09
CA ASP A 30 28.47 -1.40 -22.69
C ASP A 30 29.09 -0.93 -21.36
N PHE A 31 29.33 -1.85 -20.42
CA PHE A 31 30.06 -1.60 -19.17
C PHE A 31 31.59 -1.69 -19.29
N SER A 32 32.15 -1.38 -20.48
CA SER A 32 33.60 -1.41 -20.74
C SER A 32 34.23 -2.81 -20.58
N GLY A 33 33.47 -3.86 -20.88
CA GLY A 33 33.88 -5.25 -20.70
C GLY A 33 33.74 -5.77 -19.27
N ASN A 34 33.16 -4.99 -18.35
CA ASN A 34 32.98 -5.40 -16.96
C ASN A 34 31.81 -6.37 -16.80
N ARG A 35 32.11 -7.66 -17.01
CA ARG A 35 31.16 -8.77 -16.84
C ARG A 35 30.68 -8.92 -15.41
N GLU A 36 31.44 -8.46 -14.41
CA GLU A 36 31.08 -8.62 -12.99
C GLU A 36 29.79 -7.86 -12.64
N ILE A 37 29.55 -6.71 -13.28
CA ILE A 37 28.31 -5.95 -13.11
C ILE A 37 27.12 -6.76 -13.62
N VAL A 38 27.24 -7.36 -14.80
CA VAL A 38 26.17 -8.20 -15.37
C VAL A 38 25.91 -9.42 -14.50
N PHE A 39 26.96 -10.04 -13.94
CA PHE A 39 26.82 -11.10 -12.95
C PHE A 39 26.10 -10.64 -11.69
N LYS A 40 26.42 -9.45 -11.18
CA LYS A 40 25.75 -8.89 -10.00
C LYS A 40 24.27 -8.63 -10.28
N ALA A 41 23.91 -8.20 -11.48
CA ALA A 41 22.50 -8.05 -11.87
C ALA A 41 21.76 -9.39 -11.89
N LEU A 42 22.40 -10.45 -12.36
CA LEU A 42 21.86 -11.82 -12.34
C LEU A 42 21.68 -12.33 -10.90
N GLU A 43 22.66 -12.10 -10.03
CA GLU A 43 22.60 -12.43 -8.60
C GLU A 43 21.43 -11.71 -7.92
N VAL A 44 21.34 -10.39 -8.08
CA VAL A 44 20.23 -9.59 -7.53
C VAL A 44 18.89 -10.11 -8.05
N THR A 45 18.78 -10.44 -9.34
CA THR A 45 17.56 -11.00 -9.91
C THR A 45 17.18 -12.34 -9.28
N SER A 46 18.16 -13.21 -9.04
CA SER A 46 17.93 -14.52 -8.41
C SER A 46 17.41 -14.40 -6.98
N GLU A 47 17.88 -13.40 -6.21
CA GLU A 47 17.44 -13.13 -4.84
C GLU A 47 16.00 -12.59 -4.76
N GLN A 48 15.51 -11.89 -5.80
CA GLN A 48 14.16 -11.32 -5.79
C GLN A 48 13.04 -12.37 -5.91
N GLY A 49 13.37 -13.61 -6.28
CA GLY A 49 12.45 -14.75 -6.29
C GLY A 49 12.06 -15.27 -7.67
N ALA A 50 11.41 -16.44 -7.66
CA ALA A 50 11.21 -17.28 -8.85
C ALA A 50 10.55 -16.59 -10.04
N ASN A 51 9.53 -15.76 -9.81
CA ASN A 51 8.76 -15.09 -10.85
C ASN A 51 9.56 -14.00 -11.60
N LYS A 52 10.65 -13.52 -10.99
CA LYS A 52 11.49 -12.45 -11.53
C LYS A 52 12.74 -12.97 -12.25
N ARG A 53 12.99 -14.28 -12.21
CA ARG A 53 14.11 -14.96 -12.89
C ARG A 53 13.88 -15.03 -14.40
N ASN A 54 13.87 -13.87 -15.05
CA ASN A 54 13.76 -13.73 -16.50
C ASN A 54 14.68 -12.60 -17.00
N TYR A 55 15.05 -12.67 -18.28
CA TYR A 55 15.94 -11.67 -18.88
C TYR A 55 15.37 -10.25 -18.81
N ALA A 56 14.05 -10.09 -18.94
CA ALA A 56 13.41 -8.78 -18.92
C ALA A 56 13.65 -8.03 -17.60
N TYR A 57 13.67 -8.75 -16.48
CA TYR A 57 13.98 -8.17 -15.17
C TYR A 57 15.46 -7.81 -15.06
N VAL A 58 16.36 -8.69 -15.52
CA VAL A 58 17.81 -8.43 -15.55
C VAL A 58 18.10 -7.16 -16.37
N ASN A 59 17.54 -7.08 -17.58
CA ASN A 59 17.65 -5.91 -18.45
C ASN A 59 17.14 -4.63 -17.78
N LYS A 60 16.06 -4.72 -16.98
CA LYS A 60 15.55 -3.57 -16.24
C LYS A 60 16.53 -3.09 -15.16
N ILE A 61 17.18 -4.01 -14.46
CA ILE A 61 18.22 -3.67 -13.47
C ILE A 61 19.41 -3.01 -14.18
N LEU A 62 19.90 -3.62 -15.26
CA LEU A 62 21.06 -3.11 -16.01
C LEU A 62 20.82 -1.71 -16.56
N ARG A 63 19.65 -1.46 -17.17
CA ARG A 63 19.24 -0.11 -17.60
C ARG A 63 19.22 0.88 -16.44
N ASN A 64 18.70 0.48 -15.29
CA ASN A 64 18.67 1.39 -14.14
C ASN A 64 20.07 1.75 -13.64
N TRP A 65 21.02 0.82 -13.73
CA TRP A 65 22.42 1.05 -13.36
C TRP A 65 23.16 1.89 -14.39
N GLU A 66 22.92 1.65 -15.67
CA GLU A 66 23.43 2.48 -16.78
C GLU A 66 22.93 3.93 -16.67
N GLU A 67 21.62 4.14 -16.45
CA GLU A 67 21.01 5.46 -16.26
C GLU A 67 21.63 6.23 -15.08
N ARG A 68 22.07 5.51 -14.04
CA ARG A 68 22.74 6.09 -12.87
C ARG A 68 24.25 6.25 -13.04
N GLY A 69 24.80 5.76 -14.16
CA GLY A 69 26.23 5.84 -14.48
C GLY A 69 27.11 4.90 -13.64
N PHE A 70 26.55 3.79 -13.15
CA PHE A 70 27.32 2.81 -12.38
C PHE A 70 28.26 2.03 -13.29
N LYS A 71 29.57 2.22 -13.10
CA LYS A 71 30.62 1.58 -13.92
C LYS A 71 31.44 0.57 -13.14
N THR A 72 31.23 0.50 -11.83
CA THR A 72 31.96 -0.41 -10.94
C THR A 72 31.00 -1.25 -10.11
N VAL A 73 31.45 -2.44 -9.71
CA VAL A 73 30.70 -3.31 -8.80
C VAL A 73 30.51 -2.64 -7.43
N ALA A 74 31.42 -1.74 -7.03
CA ALA A 74 31.30 -0.98 -5.80
C ALA A 74 30.07 -0.04 -5.82
N ASP A 75 29.85 0.66 -6.94
CA ASP A 75 28.67 1.53 -7.11
C ASP A 75 27.36 0.73 -7.03
N VAL A 76 27.36 -0.44 -7.66
CA VAL A 76 26.23 -1.38 -7.63
C VAL A 76 25.93 -1.85 -6.22
N ASN A 77 26.95 -2.25 -5.46
CA ASN A 77 26.80 -2.71 -4.08
C ASN A 77 26.24 -1.60 -3.19
N ALA A 78 26.74 -0.37 -3.33
CA ALA A 78 26.22 0.79 -2.61
C ALA A 78 24.73 1.05 -2.93
N ALA A 79 24.34 0.92 -4.21
CA ALA A 79 22.96 1.10 -4.64
C ALA A 79 22.03 0.00 -4.08
N GLU A 80 22.47 -1.25 -4.03
CA GLU A 80 21.70 -2.35 -3.43
C GLU A 80 21.55 -2.19 -1.91
N GLU A 81 22.60 -1.76 -1.21
CA GLU A 81 22.52 -1.44 0.22
C GLU A 81 21.51 -0.32 0.48
N GLU A 82 21.55 0.74 -0.33
CA GLU A 82 20.59 1.83 -0.22
C GLU A 82 19.16 1.35 -0.50
N ARG A 83 18.96 0.52 -1.53
CA ARG A 83 17.66 -0.10 -1.80
C ARG A 83 17.17 -0.91 -0.60
N ARG A 84 18.05 -1.69 0.04
CA ARG A 84 17.72 -2.48 1.25
C ARG A 84 17.30 -1.56 2.40
N LYS A 85 18.08 -0.53 2.70
CA LYS A 85 17.78 0.46 3.75
C LYS A 85 16.46 1.18 3.50
N GLN A 86 16.19 1.61 2.27
CA GLN A 86 14.92 2.26 1.91
C GLN A 86 13.73 1.31 2.06
N ASN A 87 13.91 0.02 1.77
CA ASN A 87 12.86 -0.97 1.97
C ASN A 87 12.56 -1.17 3.46
N GLU A 88 13.59 -1.34 4.29
CA GLU A 88 13.47 -1.44 5.75
C GLU A 88 12.77 -0.20 6.36
N GLN A 89 13.14 1.01 5.91
CA GLN A 89 12.49 2.25 6.34
C GLN A 89 11.01 2.33 5.95
N LYS A 90 10.61 1.75 4.80
CA LYS A 90 9.20 1.69 4.41
C LYS A 90 8.39 0.74 5.30
N TYR A 91 8.96 -0.38 5.70
CA TYR A 91 8.31 -1.33 6.62
C TYR A 91 8.24 -0.80 8.06
N ASN A 92 9.23 -0.02 8.50
CA ASN A 92 9.28 0.54 9.85
C ASN A 92 8.51 1.86 10.05
N LYS A 93 7.82 2.38 9.03
CA LYS A 93 6.98 3.58 9.20
C LYS A 93 5.69 3.22 9.95
N PRO A 94 5.42 3.83 11.13
CA PRO A 94 4.18 3.57 11.85
C PRO A 94 2.99 3.98 10.96
N ALA A 95 2.01 3.08 10.87
CA ALA A 95 0.81 3.23 10.02
C ALA A 95 -0.09 4.42 10.39
N TYR A 96 0.25 5.18 11.43
CA TYR A 96 -0.52 6.30 11.97
C TYR A 96 -0.61 7.53 11.05
N GLY A 97 0.21 7.63 10.00
CA GLY A 97 0.22 8.78 9.09
C GLY A 97 -0.69 8.67 7.85
N LYS A 98 -1.33 7.52 7.59
CA LYS A 98 -2.09 7.34 6.33
C LYS A 98 -3.48 7.99 6.33
N TYR A 99 -4.05 8.27 7.49
CA TYR A 99 -5.40 8.82 7.63
C TYR A 99 -5.45 10.34 7.80
N ASN A 100 -4.30 11.01 7.90
CA ASN A 100 -4.22 12.47 8.00
C ASN A 100 -4.21 13.16 6.62
N LYS A 101 -4.97 12.61 5.66
CA LYS A 101 -5.32 13.36 4.45
C LYS A 101 -6.34 14.41 4.89
N ASN A 102 -6.05 15.68 4.61
CA ASN A 102 -6.94 16.82 4.84
C ASN A 102 -8.41 16.43 4.60
N GLN A 103 -9.12 16.07 5.67
CA GLN A 103 -10.56 15.91 5.62
C GLN A 103 -11.06 17.32 5.39
N LYS A 104 -11.62 17.58 4.20
CA LYS A 104 -12.27 18.87 3.94
C LYS A 104 -13.32 19.03 5.03
N GLN A 105 -13.17 20.06 5.85
CA GLN A 105 -14.21 20.42 6.80
C GLN A 105 -15.43 20.79 5.96
N GLU A 106 -16.49 19.99 6.05
CA GLU A 106 -17.72 20.27 5.32
C GLU A 106 -18.30 21.55 5.91
N VAL A 107 -18.39 22.59 5.08
CA VAL A 107 -19.10 23.82 5.44
C VAL A 107 -20.57 23.44 5.46
N LEU A 108 -21.15 23.35 6.66
CA LEU A 108 -22.58 23.09 6.82
C LEU A 108 -23.35 24.20 6.10
N PRO A 109 -24.34 23.87 5.25
CA PRO A 109 -25.12 24.89 4.57
C PRO A 109 -25.97 25.71 5.55
N ASP A 110 -26.24 26.97 5.20
CA ASP A 110 -27.01 27.96 6.00
C ASP A 110 -28.42 27.51 6.44
N TRP A 111 -28.93 26.38 5.93
CA TRP A 111 -30.22 25.82 6.35
C TRP A 111 -30.11 25.00 7.65
N PHE A 112 -28.91 24.50 8.01
CA PHE A 112 -28.72 23.59 9.16
C PHE A 112 -28.95 24.27 10.51
N ASP A 113 -28.68 25.57 10.63
CA ASP A 113 -28.95 26.34 11.85
C ASP A 113 -30.44 26.69 12.03
N LYS A 114 -31.26 26.49 10.99
CA LYS A 114 -32.62 27.03 10.90
C LYS A 114 -33.70 26.18 11.56
N GLU A 115 -33.37 24.97 12.01
CA GLU A 115 -34.35 24.06 12.62
C GLU A 115 -34.51 24.21 14.14
N GLN A 116 -33.66 25.01 14.81
CA GLN A 116 -33.74 25.14 16.28
C GLN A 116 -34.65 26.27 16.79
N GLU A 117 -35.19 27.12 15.92
CA GLU A 117 -36.06 28.24 16.35
C GLU A 117 -37.57 27.94 16.29
N GLN A 118 -38.01 26.80 15.77
CA GLN A 118 -39.45 26.51 15.59
C GLN A 118 -40.11 25.64 16.67
N GLN A 119 -39.41 25.30 17.77
CA GLN A 119 -40.01 24.50 18.87
C GLN A 119 -40.23 25.24 20.20
N VAL A 120 -40.27 26.58 20.21
CA VAL A 120 -40.52 27.36 21.46
C VAL A 120 -41.93 27.98 21.53
N SER A 121 -42.86 27.64 20.64
CA SER A 121 -44.18 28.29 20.60
C SER A 121 -45.40 27.37 20.46
N THR A 122 -45.56 26.39 21.35
CA THR A 122 -46.89 25.95 21.83
C THR A 122 -46.79 25.51 23.29
N SER A 123 -46.78 26.48 24.19
CA SER A 123 -47.02 26.28 25.62
C SER A 123 -48.50 25.95 25.85
N GLU A 124 -48.89 24.69 25.63
CA GLU A 124 -50.16 24.14 26.11
C GLU A 124 -49.89 23.04 27.15
N SER A 125 -49.84 23.49 28.40
CA SER A 125 -50.19 22.75 29.63
C SER A 125 -49.70 21.29 29.77
N SER A 126 -48.45 21.11 30.21
CA SER A 126 -47.88 19.84 30.71
C SER A 126 -48.82 19.08 31.66
N GLY A 127 -49.59 19.81 32.46
CA GLY A 127 -50.50 19.23 33.45
C GLY A 127 -51.69 18.46 32.85
N ASP A 128 -52.17 18.81 31.65
CA ASP A 128 -53.30 18.10 31.03
C ASP A 128 -52.88 16.78 30.38
N LEU A 129 -51.64 16.70 29.89
CA LEU A 129 -51.05 15.45 29.41
C LEU A 129 -50.80 14.48 30.56
N GLU A 130 -50.29 14.96 31.68
CA GLU A 130 -50.02 14.14 32.87
C GLU A 130 -51.32 13.54 33.45
N LYS A 131 -52.40 14.34 33.53
CA LYS A 131 -53.72 13.84 33.95
C LYS A 131 -54.25 12.75 33.01
N LYS A 132 -54.15 12.95 31.69
CA LYS A 132 -54.58 11.96 30.70
C LYS A 132 -53.76 10.67 30.79
N VAL A 133 -52.44 10.79 30.99
CA VAL A 133 -51.55 9.63 31.16
C VAL A 133 -51.89 8.87 32.44
N ALA A 134 -52.15 9.56 33.55
CA ALA A 134 -52.54 8.94 34.81
C ALA A 134 -53.89 8.20 34.71
N GLU A 135 -54.89 8.78 34.04
CA GLU A 135 -56.19 8.14 33.83
C GLU A 135 -56.06 6.85 33.00
N ILE A 136 -55.29 6.90 31.90
CA ILE A 136 -55.04 5.73 31.05
C ILE A 136 -54.37 4.61 31.86
N LYS A 137 -53.40 4.96 32.71
CA LYS A 137 -52.70 4.00 33.57
C LYS A 137 -53.64 3.36 34.59
N ALA A 138 -54.54 4.13 35.19
CA ALA A 138 -55.53 3.63 36.15
C ALA A 138 -56.53 2.67 35.49
N LYS A 139 -57.07 3.02 34.31
CA LYS A 139 -57.95 2.14 33.53
C LYS A 139 -57.28 0.81 33.14
N LEU A 140 -55.98 0.84 32.86
CA LEU A 140 -55.21 -0.37 32.55
C LEU A 140 -55.05 -1.30 33.76
N ALA A 141 -54.84 -0.73 34.95
CA ALA A 141 -54.74 -1.51 36.18
C ALA A 141 -56.08 -2.16 36.55
N GLU A 142 -57.17 -1.39 36.49
CA GLU A 142 -58.52 -1.90 36.78
C GLU A 142 -58.94 -3.02 35.82
N ARG A 143 -58.63 -2.90 34.52
CA ARG A 143 -58.89 -3.96 33.54
C ARG A 143 -58.11 -5.24 33.83
N ASN A 144 -56.88 -5.14 34.36
CA ASN A 144 -56.06 -6.31 34.64
C ASN A 144 -56.53 -7.08 35.88
N GLU A 145 -57.20 -6.43 36.85
CA GLU A 145 -57.73 -7.09 38.06
C GLU A 145 -59.08 -7.79 37.81
N VAL A 146 -59.86 -7.36 36.81
CA VAL A 146 -61.13 -8.02 36.45
C VAL A 146 -60.93 -9.30 35.62
N GLN A 147 -59.71 -9.61 35.18
CA GLN A 147 -59.38 -10.83 34.41
C GLN A 147 -58.68 -11.94 35.24
N THR A 148 -58.64 -11.84 36.57
CA THR A 148 -58.17 -12.91 37.47
C THR A 148 -59.27 -13.44 38.37
#